data_AF-A0A434CBF6-F1
#
_entry.id   AF-A0A434CBF6-F1
#
_cell.length_a   1.000
_cell.length_b   1.000
_cell.length_c   1.000
_cell.angle_alpha   90.00
_cell.angle_beta   90.00
_cell.angle_gamma   90.00
#
_symmetry.space_group_name_H-M   'P 1'
#
loop_
_entity.id
_entity.type
_entity.pdbx_description
1 polymer ?
#
loop_
_entity_poly.entity_id
_entity_poly.type
_entity_poly.pdbx_seq_one_letter_code
_entity_poly.pdbx_strand_id
1 'polypeptide(L)' 'DICNFAYRAGGGASLRAGVIQRTFREMMVAANHFTIAPSIVTSAGRDIGGLWSDRTWQFYDLIEKK' A
#
# COMPACT_ATOMS: atom_id res chain seq x y z
N ASP A 1 4.63 0.05 -8.48
CA ASP A 1 5.14 0.22 -9.86
C ASP A 1 6.60 -0.12 -10.08
N ILE A 2 7.54 0.37 -9.27
CA ILE A 2 8.98 0.14 -9.49
C ILE A 2 9.35 -1.36 -9.55
N CYS A 3 8.84 -2.17 -8.61
CA CYS A 3 9.09 -3.62 -8.63
C CYS A 3 8.52 -4.30 -9.87
N ASN A 4 7.35 -3.84 -10.35
CA ASN A 4 6.71 -4.34 -11.57
C ASN A 4 7.55 -4.00 -12.81
N PHE A 5 8.09 -2.77 -12.87
CA PHE A 5 8.98 -2.34 -13.93
C PHE A 5 10.24 -3.20 -13.98
N ALA A 6 10.96 -3.35 -12.87
CA ALA A 6 12.20 -4.13 -12.82
C ALA A 6 11.96 -5.61 -13.20
N TYR A 7 10.88 -6.21 -12.68
CA TYR A 7 10.49 -7.57 -13.02
C TYR A 7 10.23 -7.74 -14.52
N ARG A 8 9.47 -6.83 -15.14
CA ARG A 8 9.16 -6.88 -16.57
C ARG A 8 10.37 -6.59 -17.46
N ALA A 9 11.20 -5.61 -17.10
CA ALA A 9 12.38 -5.22 -17.87
C ALA A 9 13.42 -6.34 -17.97
N GLY A 10 13.57 -7.17 -16.94
CA GLY A 10 14.49 -8.33 -16.97
C GLY A 10 13.96 -9.55 -17.75
N GLY A 11 12.73 -9.50 -18.27
CA GLY A 11 12.16 -10.56 -19.12
C GLY A 11 12.21 -11.95 -18.48
N GLY A 12 12.55 -12.97 -19.27
CA GLY A 12 12.62 -14.36 -18.78
C GLY A 12 13.67 -14.60 -17.70
N ALA A 13 14.73 -13.79 -17.63
CA ALA A 13 15.75 -13.91 -16.59
C ALA A 13 15.19 -13.56 -15.20
N SER A 14 14.25 -12.62 -15.12
CA SER A 14 13.56 -12.23 -13.89
C SER A 14 12.80 -13.37 -13.22
N LEU A 15 12.40 -14.40 -13.96
CA LEU A 15 11.67 -15.56 -13.45
C LEU A 15 12.56 -16.56 -12.71
N ARG A 16 13.87 -16.52 -12.97
CA ARG A 16 14.83 -17.46 -12.40
C ARG A 16 15.04 -17.16 -10.91
N ALA A 17 15.35 -18.21 -10.14
CA ALA A 17 15.66 -18.07 -8.73
C ALA A 17 16.75 -17.00 -8.53
N GLY A 18 16.41 -15.96 -7.78
CA GLY A 18 17.22 -14.75 -7.68
C GLY A 18 16.47 -13.61 -7.00
N VAL A 19 17.11 -12.45 -6.91
CA VAL A 19 16.57 -11.30 -6.16
C VAL A 19 15.29 -10.75 -6.81
N ILE A 20 15.24 -10.62 -8.14
CA ILE A 20 14.12 -9.98 -8.84
C ILE A 20 12.78 -10.68 -8.57
N GLN A 21 12.66 -11.99 -8.84
CA GLN A 21 11.41 -12.73 -8.56
C GLN A 21 11.04 -12.77 -7.08
N ARG A 22 12.03 -12.80 -6.17
CA ARG A 22 11.77 -12.82 -4.72
C ARG A 22 11.17 -11.49 -4.30
N THR A 23 11.84 -10.39 -4.62
CA THR A 23 11.39 -9.04 -4.30
C THR A 23 10.03 -8.74 -4.93
N PHE A 24 9.78 -9.19 -6.16
CA PHE A 24 8.47 -9.04 -6.80
C PHE A 24 7.36 -9.72 -5.98
N ARG A 25 7.56 -10.96 -5.54
CA ARG A 25 6.56 -11.67 -4.71
C ARG A 25 6.41 -11.06 -3.32
N GLU A 26 7.51 -10.70 -2.67
CA GLU A 26 7.50 -10.02 -1.37
C GLU A 26 6.72 -8.72 -1.45
N MET A 27 6.93 -7.94 -2.52
CA MET A 27 6.19 -6.70 -2.74
C MET A 27 4.69 -6.96 -2.94
N MET A 28 4.30 -8.01 -3.68
CA MET A 28 2.88 -8.35 -3.82
C MET A 28 2.22 -8.74 -2.50
N VAL A 29 2.95 -9.37 -1.58
CA VAL A 29 2.43 -9.66 -0.23
C VAL A 29 2.32 -8.38 0.60
N ALA A 30 3.39 -7.58 0.65
CA ALA A 30 3.40 -6.36 1.44
C ALA A 30 2.38 -5.31 0.94
N ALA A 31 2.12 -5.26 -0.38
CA ALA A 31 1.09 -4.42 -0.97
C ALA A 31 -0.34 -4.75 -0.48
N ASN A 32 -0.56 -5.96 0.04
CA ASN A 32 -1.84 -6.39 0.61
C ASN A 32 -1.88 -6.26 2.13
N HIS A 33 -0.86 -5.67 2.77
CA HIS A 33 -0.90 -5.43 4.20
C HIS A 33 -2.03 -4.45 4.54
N PHE A 34 -2.89 -4.80 5.49
CA PHE A 34 -4.14 -4.08 5.71
C PHE A 34 -3.92 -2.58 6.07
N THR A 35 -2.80 -2.22 6.69
CA THR A 35 -2.49 -0.82 7.10
C THR A 35 -2.31 0.15 5.93
N ILE A 36 -2.06 -0.37 4.72
CA ILE A 36 -1.93 0.44 3.50
C ILE A 36 -3.15 0.31 2.60
N ALA A 37 -4.26 -0.21 3.13
CA ALA A 37 -5.52 -0.29 2.39
C ALA A 37 -5.94 1.12 1.91
N PRO A 38 -6.48 1.25 0.69
CA PRO A 38 -6.83 2.55 0.12
C PRO A 38 -7.78 3.38 0.99
N SER A 39 -8.70 2.74 1.72
CA SER A 39 -9.62 3.41 2.65
C SER A 39 -8.89 4.13 3.77
N ILE A 40 -7.92 3.47 4.40
CA ILE A 40 -7.12 4.04 5.51
C ILE A 40 -6.29 5.23 5.01
N VAL A 41 -5.61 5.07 3.87
CA VAL A 41 -4.78 6.13 3.29
C VAL A 41 -5.64 7.33 2.89
N THR A 42 -6.86 7.09 2.37
CA THR A 42 -7.80 8.16 2.04
C THR A 42 -8.28 8.90 3.30
N SER A 43 -8.65 8.18 4.36
CA SER A 43 -9.03 8.78 5.64
C SER A 43 -7.88 9.61 6.23
N ALA A 44 -6.64 9.10 6.17
CA ALA A 44 -5.44 9.84 6.58
C ALA A 44 -5.23 11.11 5.75
N GLY A 45 -5.41 11.04 4.43
CA GLY A 45 -5.33 12.22 3.57
C GLY A 45 -6.38 13.28 3.91
N ARG A 46 -7.61 12.86 4.26
CA ARG A 46 -8.68 13.79 4.67
C ARG A 46 -8.40 14.44 6.02
N ASP A 47 -7.83 13.69 6.96
CA ASP A 47 -7.40 14.22 8.26
C ASP A 47 -6.28 15.25 8.10
N ILE A 48 -5.19 14.87 7.43
CA ILE A 48 -4.03 15.73 7.16
C ILE A 48 -4.43 16.97 6.35
N GLY A 49 -5.36 16.81 5.40
CA GLY A 49 -5.90 17.89 4.59
C GLY A 49 -6.91 18.79 5.30
N GLY A 50 -7.26 18.50 6.56
CA GLY A 50 -8.24 19.28 7.33
C GLY A 50 -9.68 19.17 6.82
N LEU A 51 -9.98 18.18 5.97
CA LEU A 51 -11.32 17.98 5.40
C LEU A 51 -12.31 17.40 6.42
N TRP A 52 -11.81 16.65 7.41
CA TRP A 52 -12.59 15.96 8.44
C TRP A 52 -12.10 16.33 9.85
N SER A 53 -12.22 17.61 10.21
CA SER A 53 -11.71 18.16 11.48
C SER A 53 -12.51 17.77 12.73
N ASP A 54 -13.70 17.22 12.57
CA ASP A 54 -14.67 16.89 13.62
C ASP A 54 -14.72 15.39 13.97
N ARG A 55 -13.88 14.59 13.30
CA ARG A 55 -13.84 13.13 13.43
C ARG A 55 -12.68 12.67 14.32
N THR A 56 -12.76 11.42 14.78
CA THR A 56 -11.73 10.81 15.62
C THR A 56 -11.29 9.46 15.09
N TRP A 57 -9.99 9.18 15.13
CA TRP A 57 -9.45 7.88 14.76
C TRP A 57 -9.94 6.80 15.72
N GLN A 58 -10.57 5.78 15.18
CA GLN A 58 -10.88 4.56 15.91
C GLN A 58 -10.44 3.35 15.07
N PHE A 59 -9.49 2.58 15.63
CA PHE A 59 -8.79 1.51 14.91
C PHE A 59 -8.12 2.01 13.61
N TYR A 60 -8.75 1.75 12.46
CA TYR A 60 -8.20 2.03 11.13
C TYR A 60 -9.10 2.94 10.30
N ASP A 61 -10.06 3.61 10.94
CA ASP A 61 -10.92 4.56 10.25
C ASP A 61 -11.12 5.83 11.06
N LEU A 62 -11.52 6.89 10.34
CA LEU A 62 -11.81 8.20 10.88
C LEU A 62 -13.33 8.37 10.96
N ILE A 63 -13.87 8.20 12.16
CA ILE A 63 -15.32 8.14 12.40
C ILE A 63 -15.84 9.41 13.06
N GLU A 64 -17.14 9.65 12.90
CA GLU A 64 -17.83 10.71 13.63
C GLU A 64 -17.89 10.40 15.12
N LYS A 65 -17.72 11.43 15.93
CA LYS A 65 -17.83 11.33 17.38
C LYS A 65 -19.30 11.10 17.73
N LYS A 66 -19.61 10.01 18.43
CA LYS A 66 -20.95 9.76 18.98
C LYS A 66 -21.27 10.72 20.12
#